data_AF-A0A7V4EN54-F1
#
_entry.id   AF-A0A7V4EN54-F1
#
_cell.length_a   1.000
_cell.length_b   1.000
_cell.length_c   1.000
_cell.angle_alpha   90.00
_cell.angle_beta   90.00
_cell.angle_gamma   90.00
#
_symmetry.space_group_name_H-M   'P 1'
#
loop_
_entity.id
_entity.type
_entity.pdbx_description
1 polymer ?
#
loop_
_entity_poly.entity_id
_entity_poly.type
_entity_poly.pdbx_seq_one_letter_code
_entity_poly.pdbx_strand_id
1 'polypeptide(L)'
;MAALSKSAWPTRAAMCCATAAPKGSFVLARTLNKTIIILLCALIAWCAGCARKHEFVRMDLRKLQARTQDALAGKNGAAVVMDARSGRVLALVNPPIAAGRSFPVGSALKPLAALAALEQGAASPNLMLPCKGVTSLHGHDYHCWLHGGHGSLDMAQALAQSCNIYFYTLGARINGSKMSALASRFGFGKTTGLSLSDYGIKEDSGRMPGTLTPELVSRFAAGDTPEFRATPLQMAVFTAALANGGRVFKPEWARTDTFTLSRKIHTGVSQAMDSSDALAVVRAGMEQCVTSPLGTCHALANMGYSSAG
;
A
#
# COMPACT_ATOMS: atom_id res chain seq x y z
N MET A 1 -24.76 26.21 56.34
CA MET A 1 -23.39 26.04 56.86
C MET A 1 -23.01 24.58 56.68
N ALA A 2 -21.87 24.33 55.99
CA ALA A 2 -20.92 23.18 56.01
C ALA A 2 -21.36 21.78 56.52
N ALA A 3 -20.92 20.61 56.04
CA ALA A 3 -19.88 20.17 55.08
C ALA A 3 -20.05 18.63 54.84
N LEU A 4 -19.96 18.13 53.59
CA LEU A 4 -18.92 17.24 53.01
C LEU A 4 -18.27 16.18 53.96
N SER A 5 -18.30 14.87 53.62
CA SER A 5 -17.36 14.19 52.69
C SER A 5 -17.33 12.64 52.80
N LYS A 6 -17.13 11.99 51.64
CA LYS A 6 -16.45 10.70 51.33
C LYS A 6 -17.12 9.35 51.67
N SER A 7 -17.64 8.70 50.61
CA SER A 7 -17.82 7.24 50.51
C SER A 7 -16.76 6.63 49.58
N ALA A 8 -16.00 5.65 50.08
CA ALA A 8 -15.07 4.83 49.31
C ALA A 8 -15.74 3.52 48.85
N TRP A 9 -15.51 3.12 47.60
CA TRP A 9 -15.93 1.84 47.02
C TRP A 9 -14.74 0.86 46.98
N PRO A 10 -14.92 -0.44 47.26
CA PRO A 10 -13.92 -1.46 46.96
C PRO A 10 -14.22 -2.19 45.63
N THR A 11 -13.14 -2.56 44.94
CA THR A 11 -13.08 -3.33 43.68
C THR A 11 -12.99 -4.84 43.89
N ARG A 12 -13.52 -5.63 42.93
CA ARG A 12 -13.06 -6.96 42.43
C ARG A 12 -14.15 -7.51 41.48
N ALA A 13 -13.99 -7.63 40.16
CA ALA A 13 -13.07 -8.47 39.38
C ALA A 13 -13.30 -9.99 39.57
N ALA A 14 -14.22 -10.58 38.78
CA ALA A 14 -14.17 -11.94 38.21
C ALA A 14 -15.54 -12.32 37.62
N MET A 15 -15.69 -12.36 36.29
CA MET A 15 -16.60 -13.25 35.52
C MET A 15 -16.73 -12.70 34.10
N CYS A 16 -16.01 -13.28 33.15
CA CYS A 16 -16.43 -13.39 31.74
C CYS A 16 -15.34 -14.15 30.97
N CYS A 17 -15.29 -15.47 31.14
CA CYS A 17 -14.59 -16.36 30.23
C CYS A 17 -15.43 -17.62 30.07
N ALA A 18 -16.35 -17.60 29.10
CA ALA A 18 -17.01 -18.79 28.59
C ALA A 18 -17.37 -18.60 27.10
N THR A 19 -16.61 -19.32 26.26
CA THR A 19 -17.02 -20.00 25.01
C THR A 19 -17.78 -19.25 23.91
N ALA A 20 -17.13 -19.08 22.76
CA ALA A 20 -17.67 -19.45 21.44
C ALA A 20 -16.54 -19.41 20.38
N ALA A 21 -16.28 -20.54 19.71
CA ALA A 21 -15.42 -20.59 18.52
C ALA A 21 -16.29 -20.37 17.27
N PRO A 22 -15.95 -19.46 16.33
CA PRO A 22 -16.68 -19.36 15.08
C PRO A 22 -16.12 -20.35 14.05
N LYS A 23 -16.95 -21.31 13.63
CA LYS A 23 -16.77 -22.03 12.37
C LYS A 23 -17.08 -21.05 11.23
N GLY A 24 -16.09 -20.69 10.42
CA GLY A 24 -16.26 -19.83 9.26
C GLY A 24 -16.16 -20.61 7.95
N SER A 25 -17.30 -20.86 7.30
CA SER A 25 -17.37 -21.25 5.89
C SER A 25 -17.24 -19.99 5.03
N PHE A 26 -16.31 -19.96 4.07
CA PHE A 26 -16.09 -18.77 3.22
C PHE A 26 -16.82 -18.88 1.87
N VAL A 27 -17.52 -17.80 1.53
CA VAL A 27 -18.31 -17.60 0.32
C VAL A 27 -17.40 -17.19 -0.85
N LEU A 28 -17.55 -17.87 -1.99
CA LEU A 28 -16.91 -17.54 -3.27
C LEU A 28 -17.29 -16.13 -3.75
N ALA A 29 -16.33 -15.22 -3.84
CA ALA A 29 -16.53 -13.95 -4.55
C ALA A 29 -16.38 -14.15 -6.07
N ARG A 30 -17.48 -13.94 -6.80
CA ARG A 30 -17.54 -13.99 -8.27
C ARG A 30 -16.75 -12.85 -8.92
N THR A 31 -16.00 -13.25 -9.93
CA THR A 31 -15.36 -12.53 -11.05
C THR A 31 -15.72 -11.07 -11.33
N LEU A 32 -14.69 -10.23 -11.41
CA LEU A 32 -14.61 -9.11 -12.36
C LEU A 32 -13.41 -9.29 -13.31
N ASN A 33 -13.62 -8.83 -14.53
CA ASN A 33 -12.96 -9.21 -15.78
C ASN A 33 -11.54 -8.62 -15.92
N LYS A 34 -10.67 -9.35 -16.63
CA LYS A 34 -9.34 -8.99 -17.16
C LYS A 34 -8.70 -7.68 -16.64
N THR A 35 -8.04 -7.73 -15.50
CA THR A 35 -6.98 -6.77 -15.11
C THR A 35 -6.05 -7.50 -14.13
N ILE A 36 -4.74 -7.26 -14.24
CA ILE A 36 -3.74 -7.77 -13.30
C ILE A 36 -4.07 -7.18 -11.92
N ILE A 37 -4.68 -7.98 -11.05
CA ILE A 37 -4.96 -7.57 -9.67
C ILE A 37 -3.67 -7.81 -8.87
N ILE A 38 -2.89 -6.76 -8.67
CA ILE A 38 -1.84 -6.75 -7.64
C ILE A 38 -2.57 -6.57 -6.30
N LEU A 39 -2.87 -7.69 -5.64
CA LEU A 39 -3.53 -7.66 -4.33
C LEU A 39 -2.46 -7.42 -3.26
N LEU A 40 -2.21 -6.14 -2.96
CA LEU A 40 -1.33 -5.72 -1.87
C LEU A 40 -2.13 -5.64 -0.58
N CYS A 41 -2.13 -6.72 0.20
CA CYS A 41 -2.62 -6.68 1.58
C CYS A 41 -1.44 -6.60 2.53
N ALA A 42 -1.23 -5.43 3.13
CA ALA A 42 -0.39 -5.30 4.30
C ALA A 42 -1.22 -5.66 5.55
N LEU A 43 -0.87 -6.77 6.22
CA LEU A 43 -1.46 -7.15 7.49
C LEU A 43 -0.85 -6.31 8.62
N ILE A 44 -1.60 -5.36 9.16
CA ILE A 44 -1.27 -4.67 10.42
C ILE A 44 -2.41 -4.89 11.41
N ALA A 45 -2.22 -5.84 12.34
CA ALA A 45 -3.09 -5.97 13.50
C ALA A 45 -2.60 -5.00 14.59
N TRP A 46 -3.38 -3.95 14.87
CA TRP A 46 -3.21 -3.09 16.05
C TRP A 46 -4.34 -3.38 17.03
N CYS A 47 -4.03 -3.91 18.21
CA CYS A 47 -4.99 -4.08 19.29
C CYS A 47 -4.55 -3.20 20.45
N ALA A 48 -5.17 -2.03 20.60
CA ALA A 48 -4.93 -1.14 21.73
C ALA A 48 -5.69 -1.68 22.95
N GLY A 49 -4.98 -1.94 24.06
CA GLY A 49 -5.60 -2.07 25.38
C GLY A 49 -5.61 -3.44 26.05
N CYS A 50 -4.97 -4.48 25.49
CA CYS A 50 -4.85 -5.76 26.20
C CYS A 50 -3.38 -6.17 26.31
N ALA A 51 -2.81 -6.02 27.51
CA ALA A 51 -1.53 -6.61 27.90
C ALA A 51 -1.67 -8.15 28.02
N ARG A 52 -2.00 -8.82 26.90
CA ARG A 52 -1.80 -10.26 26.77
C ARG A 52 -0.37 -10.47 26.32
N LYS A 53 0.36 -11.33 27.06
CA LYS A 53 1.66 -11.87 26.67
C LYS A 53 1.65 -12.12 25.17
N HIS A 54 2.58 -11.50 24.43
CA HIS A 54 2.68 -11.64 22.98
C HIS A 54 2.88 -13.12 22.65
N GLU A 55 1.78 -13.83 22.41
CA GLU A 55 1.81 -15.14 21.80
C GLU A 55 2.42 -14.89 20.43
N PHE A 56 3.66 -15.33 20.24
CA PHE A 56 4.34 -15.25 18.97
C PHE A 56 3.47 -16.00 17.97
N VAL A 57 2.74 -15.25 17.12
CA VAL A 57 1.99 -15.84 16.02
C VAL A 57 3.03 -16.50 15.12
N ARG A 58 3.20 -17.81 15.29
CA ARG A 58 4.01 -18.63 14.40
C ARG A 58 3.22 -18.82 13.12
N MET A 59 3.74 -18.25 12.04
CA MET A 59 3.18 -18.43 10.72
C MET A 59 3.89 -19.56 10.01
N ASP A 60 3.14 -20.55 9.54
CA ASP A 60 3.64 -21.60 8.65
C ASP A 60 3.78 -21.03 7.24
N LEU A 61 5.01 -20.85 6.78
CA LEU A 61 5.31 -20.23 5.49
C LEU A 61 4.92 -21.12 4.31
N ARG A 62 4.92 -22.44 4.46
CA ARG A 62 4.46 -23.36 3.41
C ARG A 62 2.97 -23.20 3.19
N LYS A 63 2.20 -23.15 4.29
CA LYS A 63 0.76 -22.88 4.22
C LYS A 63 0.48 -21.50 3.64
N LEU A 64 1.24 -20.47 4.05
CA LEU A 64 1.08 -19.14 3.47
C LEU A 64 1.33 -19.14 1.97
N GLN A 65 2.46 -19.70 1.51
CA GLN A 65 2.80 -19.81 0.09
C GLN A 65 1.71 -20.54 -0.71
N ALA A 66 1.20 -21.67 -0.20
CA ALA A 66 0.12 -22.41 -0.83
C ALA A 66 -1.16 -21.58 -0.92
N ARG A 67 -1.55 -20.88 0.16
CA ARG A 67 -2.73 -20.01 0.16
C ARG A 67 -2.57 -18.81 -0.77
N THR A 68 -1.37 -18.23 -0.87
CA THR A 68 -1.08 -17.16 -1.82
C THR A 68 -1.20 -17.65 -3.27
N GLN A 69 -0.74 -18.87 -3.55
CA GLN A 69 -0.92 -19.51 -4.87
C GLN A 69 -2.40 -19.76 -5.18
N ASP A 70 -3.15 -20.34 -4.22
CA ASP A 70 -4.58 -20.62 -4.37
C ASP A 70 -5.39 -19.34 -4.61
N ALA A 71 -5.00 -18.23 -3.96
CA ALA A 71 -5.67 -16.94 -4.08
C ALA A 71 -5.60 -16.35 -5.50
N LEU A 72 -4.58 -16.71 -6.29
CA LEU A 72 -4.53 -16.34 -7.71
C LEU A 72 -5.56 -17.12 -8.55
N ALA A 73 -6.09 -18.24 -8.03
CA ALA A 73 -7.16 -19.03 -8.64
C ALA A 73 -6.88 -19.38 -10.11
N GLY A 74 -5.63 -19.76 -10.42
CA GLY A 74 -5.20 -20.12 -11.78
C GLY A 74 -5.10 -18.94 -12.76
N LYS A 75 -5.28 -17.69 -12.31
CA LYS A 75 -5.15 -16.51 -13.16
C LYS A 75 -3.68 -16.22 -13.48
N ASN A 76 -3.45 -15.69 -14.67
CA ASN A 76 -2.15 -15.12 -15.05
C ASN A 76 -1.84 -13.91 -14.16
N GLY A 77 -0.75 -13.97 -13.41
CA GLY A 77 -0.36 -12.91 -12.49
C GLY A 77 0.80 -13.31 -11.59
N ALA A 78 1.08 -12.49 -10.60
CA ALA A 78 2.06 -12.76 -9.56
C ALA A 78 1.53 -12.20 -8.24
N ALA A 79 2.02 -12.76 -7.14
CA ALA A 79 1.71 -12.26 -5.80
C ALA A 79 2.98 -12.27 -4.95
N VAL A 80 3.15 -11.24 -4.14
CA VAL A 80 4.27 -11.09 -3.22
C VAL A 80 3.69 -10.78 -1.85
N VAL A 81 4.05 -11.57 -0.84
CA VAL A 81 3.71 -11.30 0.56
C VAL A 81 4.98 -10.94 1.29
N MET A 82 4.98 -9.77 1.93
CA MET A 82 6.14 -9.22 2.62
C MET A 82 5.79 -8.80 4.05
N ASP A 83 6.64 -9.11 5.02
CA ASP A 83 6.56 -8.49 6.34
C ASP A 83 7.07 -7.05 6.26
N ALA A 84 6.19 -6.07 6.45
CA ALA A 84 6.55 -4.66 6.36
C ALA A 84 7.58 -4.22 7.41
N ARG A 85 7.69 -4.93 8.54
CA ARG A 85 8.58 -4.55 9.65
C ARG A 85 10.03 -4.97 9.42
N SER A 86 10.26 -6.07 8.72
CA SER A 86 11.59 -6.60 8.45
C SER A 86 11.98 -6.63 6.97
N GLY A 87 11.06 -6.37 6.05
CA GLY A 87 11.27 -6.50 4.61
C GLY A 87 11.39 -7.95 4.13
N ARG A 88 10.96 -8.94 4.93
CA ARG A 88 11.11 -10.35 4.56
C ARG A 88 10.03 -10.78 3.60
N VAL A 89 10.42 -11.45 2.52
CA VAL A 89 9.51 -12.11 1.60
C VAL A 89 9.01 -13.40 2.26
N LEU A 90 7.72 -13.45 2.53
CA LEU A 90 7.02 -14.55 3.19
C LEU A 90 6.40 -15.51 2.16
N ALA A 91 5.99 -14.99 1.00
CA ALA A 91 5.53 -15.78 -0.13
C ALA A 91 5.83 -15.05 -1.45
N LEU A 92 6.17 -15.81 -2.48
CA LEU A 92 6.41 -15.31 -3.84
C LEU A 92 5.77 -16.26 -4.85
N VAL A 93 4.75 -15.81 -5.56
CA VAL A 93 4.06 -16.59 -6.59
C VAL A 93 4.43 -16.07 -7.96
N ASN A 94 4.73 -17.00 -8.87
CA ASN A 94 5.23 -16.74 -10.22
C ASN A 94 6.44 -15.79 -10.23
N PRO A 95 7.58 -16.18 -9.62
CA PRO A 95 8.77 -15.33 -9.51
C PRO A 95 9.23 -14.68 -10.85
N PRO A 96 9.16 -15.35 -12.03
CA PRO A 96 9.54 -14.70 -13.29
C PRO A 96 8.69 -13.48 -13.64
N ILE A 97 7.41 -13.46 -13.23
CA ILE A 97 6.51 -12.31 -13.40
C ILE A 97 6.69 -11.34 -12.23
N ALA A 98 6.81 -11.86 -11.00
CA ALA A 98 6.88 -11.05 -9.79
C ALA A 98 8.12 -10.15 -9.74
N ALA A 99 9.26 -10.64 -10.22
CA ALA A 99 10.55 -9.97 -10.11
C ALA A 99 11.27 -9.80 -11.45
N GLY A 100 11.01 -10.68 -12.43
CA GLY A 100 11.72 -10.67 -13.72
C GLY A 100 11.09 -9.80 -14.80
N ARG A 101 9.93 -9.17 -14.53
CA ARG A 101 9.21 -8.35 -15.52
C ARG A 101 8.56 -7.13 -14.87
N SER A 102 8.78 -5.96 -15.45
CA SER A 102 8.16 -4.70 -15.05
C SER A 102 6.96 -4.34 -15.92
N PHE A 103 5.98 -3.67 -15.31
CA PHE A 103 4.73 -3.25 -15.93
C PHE A 103 4.46 -1.77 -15.63
N PRO A 104 3.71 -1.05 -16.49
CA PRO A 104 3.09 0.20 -16.08
C PRO A 104 2.21 -0.08 -14.84
N VAL A 105 2.44 0.66 -13.76
CA VAL A 105 1.81 0.37 -12.46
C VAL A 105 0.44 1.02 -12.30
N GLY A 106 0.08 1.93 -13.21
CA GLY A 106 -1.20 2.64 -13.16
C GLY A 106 -1.37 3.43 -11.87
N SER A 107 -2.61 3.45 -11.38
CA SER A 107 -3.01 4.19 -10.19
C SER A 107 -2.29 3.79 -8.90
N ALA A 108 -1.64 2.63 -8.85
CA ALA A 108 -0.83 2.21 -7.70
C ALA A 108 0.36 3.15 -7.42
N LEU A 109 0.72 4.04 -8.35
CA LEU A 109 1.74 5.06 -8.17
C LEU A 109 1.24 6.31 -7.41
N LYS A 110 -0.08 6.57 -7.38
CA LYS A 110 -0.67 7.78 -6.81
C LYS A 110 -0.23 8.08 -5.35
N PRO A 111 -0.04 7.07 -4.47
CA PRO A 111 0.60 7.29 -3.17
C PRO A 111 1.95 8.01 -3.25
N LEU A 112 2.82 7.64 -4.19
CA LEU A 112 4.12 8.28 -4.39
C LEU A 112 3.97 9.75 -4.82
N ALA A 113 3.03 10.03 -5.73
CA ALA A 113 2.76 11.39 -6.19
C ALA A 113 2.21 12.29 -5.06
N ALA A 114 1.33 11.74 -4.22
CA ALA A 114 0.84 12.40 -3.01
C ALA A 114 2.00 12.72 -2.04
N LEU A 115 2.85 11.74 -1.73
CA LEU A 115 4.03 11.95 -0.89
C LEU A 115 4.97 13.02 -1.49
N ALA A 116 5.23 12.98 -2.79
CA ALA A 116 6.08 13.94 -3.47
C ALA A 116 5.52 15.37 -3.34
N ALA A 117 4.22 15.56 -3.57
CA ALA A 117 3.56 16.86 -3.44
C ALA A 117 3.63 17.42 -2.02
N LEU A 118 3.41 16.56 -1.00
CA LEU A 118 3.46 16.95 0.40
C LEU A 118 4.90 17.28 0.85
N GLU A 119 5.88 16.45 0.49
CA GLU A 119 7.28 16.65 0.87
C GLU A 119 7.86 17.97 0.33
N GLN A 120 7.46 18.35 -0.88
CA GLN A 120 7.92 19.60 -1.49
C GLN A 120 7.04 20.82 -1.16
N GLY A 121 5.97 20.66 -0.37
CA GLY A 121 5.02 21.72 -0.03
C GLY A 121 4.18 22.23 -1.21
N ALA A 122 4.03 21.44 -2.28
CA ALA A 122 3.23 21.83 -3.46
C ALA A 122 1.72 21.62 -3.30
N ALA A 123 1.32 20.88 -2.27
CA ALA A 123 -0.06 20.74 -1.86
C ALA A 123 -0.13 20.58 -0.34
N SER A 124 -1.23 21.04 0.25
CA SER A 124 -1.61 20.66 1.60
C SER A 124 -2.50 19.41 1.56
N PRO A 125 -2.59 18.64 2.67
CA PRO A 125 -3.47 17.46 2.74
C PRO A 125 -4.95 17.77 2.47
N ASN A 126 -5.40 18.97 2.86
CA ASN A 126 -6.78 19.46 2.71
C ASN A 126 -7.01 20.24 1.41
N LEU A 127 -6.08 20.17 0.45
CA LEU A 127 -6.29 20.77 -0.87
C LEU A 127 -7.48 20.09 -1.54
N MET A 128 -8.57 20.84 -1.72
CA MET A 128 -9.75 20.38 -2.44
C MET A 128 -9.58 20.65 -3.94
N LEU A 129 -9.72 19.63 -4.78
CA LEU A 129 -9.73 19.78 -6.23
C LEU A 129 -11.03 19.22 -6.84
N PRO A 130 -11.67 19.95 -7.76
CA PRO A 130 -12.87 19.49 -8.44
C PRO A 130 -12.55 18.46 -9.52
N CYS A 131 -13.36 17.42 -9.58
CA CYS A 131 -13.35 16.41 -10.64
C CYS A 131 -14.72 16.37 -11.32
N LYS A 132 -14.81 16.92 -12.54
CA LYS A 132 -16.02 16.91 -13.39
C LYS A 132 -16.01 15.78 -14.44
N GLY A 133 -15.10 14.82 -14.31
CA GLY A 133 -14.91 13.73 -15.27
C GLY A 133 -13.94 14.03 -16.41
N VAL A 134 -13.77 15.31 -16.76
CA VAL A 134 -12.73 15.81 -17.67
C VAL A 134 -12.07 17.09 -17.14
N THR A 135 -10.80 17.31 -17.47
CA THR A 135 -10.10 18.59 -17.28
C THR A 135 -9.18 18.87 -18.47
N SER A 136 -9.08 20.14 -18.87
CA SER A 136 -8.10 20.56 -19.87
C SER A 136 -6.81 21.02 -19.18
N LEU A 137 -5.68 20.47 -19.55
CA LEU A 137 -4.36 20.77 -18.99
C LEU A 137 -3.29 20.59 -20.07
N HIS A 138 -2.24 21.41 -20.10
CA HIS A 138 -1.16 21.31 -21.12
C HIS A 138 -1.66 21.30 -22.58
N GLY A 139 -2.82 21.92 -22.86
CA GLY A 139 -3.42 21.92 -24.20
C GLY A 139 -4.13 20.63 -24.60
N HIS A 140 -4.33 19.69 -23.67
CA HIS A 140 -5.00 18.40 -23.88
C HIS A 140 -6.12 18.17 -22.87
N ASP A 141 -7.12 17.38 -23.27
CA ASP A 141 -8.17 16.91 -22.38
C ASP A 141 -7.75 15.61 -21.69
N TYR A 142 -7.89 15.60 -20.37
CA TYR A 142 -7.61 14.46 -19.50
C TYR A 142 -8.91 13.97 -18.88
N HIS A 143 -9.15 12.67 -19.01
CA HIS A 143 -10.38 12.04 -18.53
C HIS A 143 -10.16 11.28 -17.23
N CYS A 144 -11.16 11.33 -16.36
CA CYS A 144 -11.26 10.46 -15.20
C CYS A 144 -12.00 9.18 -15.57
N TRP A 145 -11.70 8.08 -14.87
CA TRP A 145 -12.40 6.81 -15.07
C TRP A 145 -13.90 6.93 -14.76
N LEU A 146 -14.26 7.82 -13.82
CA LEU A 146 -15.64 8.20 -13.54
C LEU A 146 -16.03 9.40 -14.40
N HIS A 147 -16.78 9.13 -15.48
CA HIS A 147 -17.19 10.13 -16.47
C HIS A 147 -18.08 11.23 -15.88
N GLY A 148 -18.91 10.92 -14.87
CA GLY A 148 -19.72 11.90 -14.15
C GLY A 148 -18.91 12.77 -13.16
N GLY A 149 -17.64 12.46 -12.96
CA GLY A 149 -16.78 13.10 -11.99
C GLY A 149 -17.03 12.66 -10.55
N HIS A 150 -16.05 12.93 -9.68
CA HIS A 150 -16.10 12.57 -8.26
C HIS A 150 -16.58 13.74 -7.37
N GLY A 151 -16.93 14.89 -7.96
CA GLY A 151 -17.13 16.12 -7.22
C GLY A 151 -15.81 16.70 -6.71
N SER A 152 -15.84 17.41 -5.59
CA SER A 152 -14.63 17.97 -4.97
C SER A 152 -14.05 16.97 -3.98
N LEU A 153 -12.75 16.69 -4.09
CA LEU A 153 -12.05 15.72 -3.27
C LEU A 153 -10.81 16.35 -2.61
N ASP A 154 -10.53 15.97 -1.37
CA ASP A 154 -9.20 16.13 -0.77
C ASP A 154 -8.23 15.01 -1.23
N MET A 155 -6.99 15.05 -0.76
CA MET A 155 -5.96 14.09 -1.16
C MET A 155 -6.28 12.65 -0.75
N ALA A 156 -6.81 12.44 0.47
CA ALA A 156 -7.12 11.11 0.97
C ALA A 156 -8.32 10.51 0.21
N GLN A 157 -9.35 11.31 -0.03
CA GLN A 157 -10.50 10.93 -0.84
C GLN A 157 -10.10 10.64 -2.30
N ALA A 158 -9.19 11.44 -2.87
CA ALA A 158 -8.67 11.21 -4.21
C ALA A 158 -7.84 9.93 -4.34
N LEU A 159 -7.09 9.54 -3.30
CA LEU A 159 -6.45 8.23 -3.23
C LEU A 159 -7.49 7.11 -3.14
N ALA A 160 -8.46 7.23 -2.22
CA ALA A 160 -9.49 6.22 -1.99
C ALA A 160 -10.35 5.91 -3.22
N GLN A 161 -10.69 6.95 -3.99
CA GLN A 161 -11.49 6.86 -5.21
C GLN A 161 -10.64 6.81 -6.49
N SER A 162 -9.31 6.84 -6.35
CA SER A 162 -8.36 6.82 -7.45
C SER A 162 -8.66 7.89 -8.54
N CYS A 163 -8.94 9.13 -8.13
CA CYS A 163 -9.37 10.20 -9.04
C CYS A 163 -8.22 10.66 -9.97
N ASN A 164 -8.29 10.38 -11.27
CA ASN A 164 -7.23 10.76 -12.22
C ASN A 164 -7.06 12.28 -12.32
N ILE A 165 -8.15 13.05 -12.39
CA ILE A 165 -8.10 14.51 -12.51
C ILE A 165 -7.33 15.12 -11.35
N TYR A 166 -7.60 14.68 -10.12
CA TYR A 166 -6.87 15.15 -8.94
C TYR A 166 -5.36 14.98 -9.13
N PHE A 167 -4.91 13.80 -9.59
CA PHE A 167 -3.49 13.51 -9.75
C PHE A 167 -2.83 14.14 -10.98
N TYR A 168 -3.56 14.36 -12.09
CA TYR A 168 -3.06 15.19 -13.19
C TYR A 168 -2.84 16.64 -12.72
N THR A 169 -3.82 17.22 -12.03
CA THR A 169 -3.72 18.57 -11.47
C THR A 169 -2.65 18.67 -10.39
N LEU A 170 -2.48 17.64 -9.57
CA LEU A 170 -1.40 17.56 -8.58
C LEU A 170 -0.04 17.54 -9.28
N GLY A 171 0.11 16.75 -10.34
CA GLY A 171 1.35 16.67 -11.10
C GLY A 171 1.75 17.99 -11.76
N ALA A 172 0.81 18.83 -12.17
CA ALA A 172 1.10 20.20 -12.63
C ALA A 172 1.73 21.11 -11.55
N ARG A 173 1.61 20.74 -10.27
CA ARG A 173 2.21 21.44 -9.12
C ARG A 173 3.52 20.82 -8.66
N ILE A 174 3.83 19.60 -9.10
CA ILE A 174 4.98 18.82 -8.63
C ILE A 174 6.24 19.21 -9.41
N ASN A 175 7.40 19.24 -8.74
CA ASN A 175 8.68 19.28 -9.43
C ASN A 175 9.01 17.84 -9.83
N GLY A 176 8.97 17.55 -11.13
CA GLY A 176 9.18 16.19 -11.64
C GLY A 176 10.47 15.55 -11.16
N SER A 177 11.58 16.30 -11.15
CA SER A 177 12.88 15.78 -10.72
C SER A 177 12.87 15.36 -9.25
N LYS A 178 12.18 16.12 -8.38
CA LYS A 178 12.00 15.76 -6.97
C LYS A 178 11.13 14.50 -6.81
N MET A 179 10.07 14.37 -7.60
CA MET A 179 9.25 13.14 -7.60
C MET A 179 10.05 11.92 -8.08
N SER A 180 10.87 12.06 -9.11
CA SER A 180 11.75 10.99 -9.61
C SER A 180 12.83 10.61 -8.58
N ALA A 181 13.39 11.59 -7.88
CA ALA A 181 14.31 11.35 -6.77
C ALA A 181 13.63 10.62 -5.59
N LEU A 182 12.40 10.99 -5.25
CA LEU A 182 11.61 10.30 -4.23
C LEU A 182 11.29 8.86 -4.65
N ALA A 183 10.90 8.64 -5.91
CA ALA A 183 10.71 7.29 -6.46
C ALA A 183 11.97 6.43 -6.29
N SER A 184 13.14 7.01 -6.56
CA SER A 184 14.43 6.34 -6.44
C SER A 184 14.78 6.00 -4.98
N ARG A 185 14.44 6.90 -4.04
CA ARG A 185 14.54 6.66 -2.58
C ARG A 185 13.66 5.49 -2.14
N PHE A 186 12.48 5.35 -2.74
CA PHE A 186 11.58 4.21 -2.52
C PHE A 186 12.00 2.91 -3.22
N GLY A 187 13.12 2.92 -3.98
CA GLY A 187 13.71 1.72 -4.58
C GLY A 187 13.34 1.47 -6.03
N PHE A 188 12.59 2.36 -6.68
CA PHE A 188 12.28 2.25 -8.10
C PHE A 188 13.49 2.57 -8.99
N GLY A 189 13.52 2.02 -10.20
CA GLY A 189 14.60 2.23 -11.17
C GLY A 189 15.85 1.35 -10.95
N LYS A 190 15.82 0.46 -9.96
CA LYS A 190 16.88 -0.52 -9.67
C LYS A 190 16.29 -1.83 -9.16
N THR A 191 17.04 -2.91 -9.26
CA THR A 191 16.64 -4.21 -8.70
C THR A 191 16.53 -4.14 -7.17
N THR A 192 15.67 -4.97 -6.58
CA THR A 192 15.47 -4.94 -5.11
C THR A 192 16.63 -5.59 -4.36
N GLY A 193 17.39 -6.46 -5.03
CA GLY A 193 18.51 -7.20 -4.48
C GLY A 193 18.11 -8.50 -3.78
N LEU A 194 16.88 -8.98 -4.01
CA LEU A 194 16.44 -10.29 -3.54
C LEU A 194 17.19 -11.38 -4.32
N SER A 195 17.82 -12.32 -3.61
CA SER A 195 18.47 -13.45 -4.28
C SER A 195 17.45 -14.38 -4.91
N LEU A 196 17.46 -14.48 -6.23
CA LEU A 196 16.58 -15.36 -7.03
C LEU A 196 17.38 -16.37 -7.87
N SER A 197 18.65 -16.59 -7.52
CA SER A 197 19.55 -17.54 -8.18
C SER A 197 18.94 -18.94 -8.28
N ASP A 198 18.30 -19.39 -7.21
CA ASP A 198 17.73 -20.74 -7.09
C ASP A 198 16.55 -20.94 -8.05
N TYR A 199 15.98 -19.83 -8.57
CA TYR A 199 14.91 -19.83 -9.56
C TYR A 199 15.42 -19.52 -10.98
N GLY A 200 16.71 -19.24 -11.17
CA GLY A 200 17.28 -18.83 -12.46
C GLY A 200 16.76 -17.49 -12.96
N ILE A 201 16.32 -16.60 -12.06
CA ILE A 201 15.66 -15.33 -12.42
C ILE A 201 16.59 -14.16 -12.18
N LYS A 202 16.70 -13.30 -13.20
CA LYS A 202 17.27 -11.97 -13.08
C LYS A 202 16.16 -10.97 -12.80
N GLU A 203 16.34 -10.14 -11.78
CA GLU A 203 15.41 -9.05 -11.50
C GLU A 203 15.41 -8.02 -12.64
N ASP A 204 14.22 -7.55 -13.00
CA ASP A 204 14.03 -6.36 -13.81
C ASP A 204 14.16 -5.12 -12.90
N SER A 205 14.93 -4.13 -13.34
CA SER A 205 15.12 -2.87 -12.59
C SER A 205 13.91 -1.95 -12.63
N GLY A 206 12.90 -2.26 -13.45
CA GLY A 206 11.86 -1.32 -13.82
C GLY A 206 12.39 -0.24 -14.77
N ARG A 207 11.58 0.80 -14.96
CA ARG A 207 11.90 1.94 -15.80
C ARG A 207 11.46 3.23 -15.11
N MET A 208 12.36 4.21 -15.05
CA MET A 208 12.04 5.57 -14.63
C MET A 208 11.71 6.43 -15.87
N PRO A 209 10.83 7.44 -15.74
CA PRO A 209 10.60 8.40 -16.81
C PRO A 209 11.88 9.11 -17.21
N GLY A 210 12.00 9.39 -18.51
CA GLY A 210 13.14 10.11 -19.07
C GLY A 210 13.02 11.61 -18.85
N THR A 211 12.92 12.36 -19.94
CA THR A 211 12.79 13.82 -19.91
C THR A 211 11.43 14.25 -19.34
N LEU A 212 11.44 14.84 -18.16
CA LEU A 212 10.24 15.22 -17.41
C LEU A 212 9.65 16.56 -17.88
N THR A 213 8.90 16.54 -18.99
CA THR A 213 8.08 17.68 -19.42
C THR A 213 6.91 17.92 -18.43
N PRO A 214 6.34 19.13 -18.34
CA PRO A 214 5.18 19.38 -17.46
C PRO A 214 4.00 18.42 -17.71
N GLU A 215 3.77 18.08 -18.97
CA GLU A 215 2.78 17.07 -19.38
C GLU A 215 3.12 15.68 -18.82
N LEU A 216 4.35 15.21 -19.03
CA LEU A 216 4.79 13.91 -18.55
C LEU A 216 4.75 13.84 -17.03
N VAL A 217 5.07 14.91 -16.29
CA VAL A 217 4.97 14.93 -14.82
C VAL A 217 3.52 14.77 -14.37
N SER A 218 2.56 15.38 -15.07
CA SER A 218 1.14 15.23 -14.77
C SER A 218 0.65 13.80 -14.99
N ARG A 219 1.07 13.19 -16.10
CA ARG A 219 0.80 11.79 -16.42
C ARG A 219 1.49 10.83 -15.46
N PHE A 220 2.73 11.12 -15.09
CA PHE A 220 3.50 10.36 -14.11
C PHE A 220 2.83 10.40 -12.74
N ALA A 221 2.39 11.56 -12.26
CA ALA A 221 1.65 11.69 -11.01
C ALA A 221 0.33 10.88 -11.00
N ALA A 222 -0.38 10.82 -12.11
CA ALA A 222 -1.59 10.02 -12.26
C ALA A 222 -1.34 8.51 -12.47
N GLY A 223 -0.10 8.11 -12.76
CA GLY A 223 0.23 6.75 -13.17
C GLY A 223 -0.19 6.40 -14.60
N ASP A 224 -0.48 7.42 -15.42
CA ASP A 224 -0.96 7.31 -16.81
C ASP A 224 0.17 7.55 -17.82
N THR A 225 1.28 6.85 -17.63
CA THR A 225 2.41 6.87 -18.55
C THR A 225 3.02 5.47 -18.67
N PRO A 226 3.40 5.03 -19.88
CA PRO A 226 4.14 3.78 -20.06
C PRO A 226 5.61 3.88 -19.63
N GLU A 227 6.10 5.09 -19.35
CA GLU A 227 7.51 5.33 -19.03
C GLU A 227 7.91 4.88 -17.64
N PHE A 228 7.02 5.02 -16.64
CA PHE A 228 7.26 4.49 -15.32
C PHE A 228 6.77 3.04 -15.24
N ARG A 229 7.70 2.13 -14.95
CA ARG A 229 7.42 0.70 -14.82
C ARG A 229 8.06 0.15 -13.56
N ALA A 230 7.35 -0.73 -12.88
CA ALA A 230 7.89 -1.45 -11.72
C ALA A 230 7.47 -2.92 -11.76
N THR A 231 8.24 -3.76 -11.10
CA THR A 231 7.89 -5.17 -10.86
C THR A 231 6.92 -5.28 -9.68
N PRO A 232 6.08 -6.34 -9.61
CA PRO A 232 5.29 -6.62 -8.41
C PRO A 232 6.12 -6.66 -7.12
N LEU A 233 7.37 -7.14 -7.18
CA LEU A 233 8.30 -7.13 -6.06
C LEU A 233 8.69 -5.71 -5.62
N GLN A 234 9.01 -4.81 -6.55
CA GLN A 234 9.26 -3.39 -6.24
C GLN A 234 8.02 -2.73 -5.63
N MET A 235 6.82 -3.04 -6.13
CA MET A 235 5.58 -2.52 -5.55
C MET A 235 5.35 -3.03 -4.12
N ALA A 236 5.67 -4.29 -3.83
CA ALA A 236 5.60 -4.84 -2.48
C ALA A 236 6.57 -4.15 -1.51
N VAL A 237 7.79 -3.84 -1.97
CA VAL A 237 8.77 -3.06 -1.19
C VAL A 237 8.24 -1.66 -0.90
N PHE A 238 7.68 -0.99 -1.92
CA PHE A 238 7.10 0.34 -1.76
C PHE A 238 5.94 0.34 -0.76
N THR A 239 4.98 -0.59 -0.88
CA THR A 239 3.85 -0.70 0.06
C THR A 239 4.30 -1.05 1.47
N ALA A 240 5.31 -1.93 1.62
CA ALA A 240 5.92 -2.19 2.92
C ALA A 240 6.50 -0.91 3.54
N ALA A 241 7.20 -0.10 2.74
CA ALA A 241 7.74 1.19 3.18
C ALA A 241 6.64 2.17 3.60
N LEU A 242 5.53 2.24 2.84
CA LEU A 242 4.37 3.02 3.23
C LEU A 242 3.84 2.56 4.59
N ALA A 243 3.76 1.26 4.86
CA ALA A 243 3.28 0.70 6.12
C ALA A 243 4.23 0.92 7.32
N ASN A 244 5.55 0.96 7.10
CA ASN A 244 6.55 0.82 8.17
C ASN A 244 7.27 2.12 8.60
N GLY A 245 6.76 3.26 8.13
CA GLY A 245 7.32 4.59 8.44
C GLY A 245 8.33 5.10 7.41
N GLY A 246 8.20 4.71 6.14
CA GLY A 246 9.06 5.19 5.06
C GLY A 246 10.40 4.46 4.96
N ARG A 247 10.57 3.31 5.62
CA ARG A 247 11.80 2.52 5.58
C ARG A 247 11.77 1.52 4.44
N VAL A 248 12.74 1.63 3.54
CA VAL A 248 12.93 0.71 2.43
C VAL A 248 13.96 -0.34 2.85
N PHE A 249 13.53 -1.59 2.91
CA PHE A 249 14.38 -2.73 3.23
C PHE A 249 14.87 -3.37 1.94
N LYS A 250 16.14 -3.77 1.90
CA LYS A 250 16.59 -4.79 0.95
C LYS A 250 15.86 -6.11 1.27
N PRO A 251 15.05 -6.67 0.36
CA PRO A 251 14.28 -7.87 0.66
C PRO A 251 15.16 -9.10 0.89
N GLU A 252 14.78 -9.91 1.85
CA GLU A 252 15.38 -11.22 2.11
C GLU A 252 14.30 -12.29 2.24
N TRP A 253 14.63 -13.52 1.86
CA TRP A 253 13.77 -14.67 2.13
C TRP A 253 13.60 -14.92 3.63
N ALA A 254 12.37 -15.21 4.06
CA ALA A 254 12.16 -15.77 5.38
C ALA A 254 12.73 -17.21 5.43
N ARG A 255 13.79 -17.40 6.23
CA ARG A 255 14.65 -18.61 6.18
C ARG A 255 14.13 -19.85 6.93
N THR A 256 12.99 -19.77 7.60
CA THR A 256 12.48 -20.85 8.46
C THR A 256 11.04 -21.17 8.11
N ASP A 257 10.67 -22.46 8.04
CA ASP A 257 9.30 -22.94 7.82
C ASP A 257 8.27 -22.27 8.76
N THR A 258 8.74 -21.83 9.93
CA THR A 258 7.99 -21.00 10.86
C THR A 258 8.57 -19.59 10.88
N PHE A 259 7.79 -18.59 10.48
CA PHE A 259 8.15 -17.19 10.68
C PHE A 259 7.62 -16.73 12.03
N THR A 260 8.52 -16.24 12.87
CA THR A 260 8.18 -15.49 14.07
C THR A 260 8.44 -14.03 13.78
N LEU A 261 7.46 -13.16 14.06
CA LEU A 261 7.63 -11.71 13.97
C LEU A 261 8.84 -11.28 14.81
N SER A 262 9.96 -11.03 14.15
CA SER A 262 11.21 -10.67 14.79
C SER A 262 11.37 -9.17 14.74
N ARG A 263 11.76 -8.57 15.88
CA ARG A 263 12.11 -7.15 15.97
C ARG A 263 13.55 -6.88 15.50
N LYS A 264 14.31 -7.91 15.09
CA LYS A 264 15.71 -7.73 14.67
C LYS A 264 15.78 -6.91 13.39
N ILE A 265 16.37 -5.73 13.52
CA ILE A 265 16.66 -4.78 12.44
C ILE A 265 17.56 -5.48 11.42
N HIS A 266 17.12 -5.51 10.16
CA HIS A 266 17.93 -6.01 9.04
C HIS A 266 19.02 -5.00 8.64
N THR A 267 20.11 -5.53 8.14
CA THR A 267 21.13 -4.78 7.41
C THR A 267 20.57 -4.37 6.04
N GLY A 268 20.85 -3.15 5.57
CA GLY A 268 20.37 -2.67 4.26
C GLY A 268 19.00 -1.99 4.30
N VAL A 269 18.80 -1.08 5.27
CA VAL A 269 17.63 -0.21 5.36
C VAL A 269 18.01 1.20 4.96
N SER A 270 17.19 1.82 4.10
CA SER A 270 17.29 3.25 3.79
C SER A 270 15.99 3.96 4.18
N GLN A 271 16.11 5.17 4.71
CA GLN A 271 14.97 6.02 5.04
C GLN A 271 14.56 6.81 3.79
N ALA A 272 13.42 6.47 3.21
CA ALA A 272 12.92 7.09 2.00
C ALA A 272 12.04 8.31 2.26
N MET A 273 11.48 8.46 3.47
CA MET A 273 10.70 9.63 3.86
C MET A 273 10.58 9.76 5.38
N ASP A 274 10.88 10.92 5.94
CA ASP A 274 10.82 11.18 7.39
C ASP A 274 9.48 11.78 7.86
N SER A 275 8.70 12.36 6.93
CA SER A 275 7.44 13.03 7.27
C SER A 275 6.36 12.03 7.66
N SER A 276 6.16 11.88 8.97
CA SER A 276 5.09 11.05 9.53
C SER A 276 3.70 11.54 9.12
N ASP A 277 3.51 12.86 8.97
CA ASP A 277 2.24 13.47 8.55
C ASP A 277 1.92 13.13 7.10
N ALA A 278 2.89 13.23 6.18
CA ALA A 278 2.67 12.88 4.78
C ALA A 278 2.31 11.40 4.62
N LEU A 279 3.01 10.52 5.34
CA LEU A 279 2.69 9.09 5.38
C LEU A 279 1.31 8.83 5.98
N ALA A 280 0.90 9.57 7.00
CA ALA A 280 -0.42 9.43 7.61
C ALA A 280 -1.55 9.79 6.63
N VAL A 281 -1.40 10.86 5.83
CA VAL A 281 -2.37 11.25 4.81
C VAL A 281 -2.53 10.17 3.74
N VAL A 282 -1.40 9.63 3.26
CA VAL A 282 -1.43 8.57 2.25
C VAL A 282 -2.04 7.28 2.80
N ARG A 283 -1.67 6.88 4.02
CA ARG A 283 -2.28 5.71 4.69
C ARG A 283 -3.77 5.90 4.90
N ALA A 284 -4.21 7.08 5.31
CA ALA A 284 -5.62 7.39 5.47
C ALA A 284 -6.39 7.23 4.15
N GLY A 285 -5.81 7.66 3.03
CA GLY A 285 -6.38 7.44 1.70
C GLY A 285 -6.48 5.96 1.32
N MET A 286 -5.43 5.18 1.59
CA MET A 286 -5.40 3.73 1.35
C MET A 286 -6.39 2.97 2.26
N GLU A 287 -6.55 3.39 3.52
CA GLU A 287 -7.57 2.88 4.44
C GLU A 287 -8.97 3.21 3.95
N GLN A 288 -9.20 4.46 3.52
CA GLN A 288 -10.47 4.90 2.94
C GLN A 288 -10.82 4.17 1.64
N CYS A 289 -9.83 3.68 0.87
CA CYS A 289 -10.12 2.82 -0.29
C CYS A 289 -10.97 1.61 0.11
N VAL A 290 -10.75 1.07 1.31
CA VAL A 290 -11.46 -0.08 1.87
C VAL A 290 -12.68 0.35 2.68
N THR A 291 -12.53 1.33 3.58
CA THR A 291 -13.57 1.64 4.56
C THR A 291 -14.68 2.54 4.02
N SER A 292 -14.39 3.38 3.02
CA SER A 292 -15.40 4.26 2.42
C SER A 292 -16.30 3.48 1.44
N PRO A 293 -17.62 3.68 1.47
CA PRO A 293 -18.54 3.15 0.45
C PRO A 293 -18.23 3.61 -0.98
N LEU A 294 -17.51 4.72 -1.12
CA LEU A 294 -17.07 5.25 -2.43
C LEU A 294 -15.67 4.75 -2.82
N GLY A 295 -14.94 4.11 -1.91
CA GLY A 295 -13.58 3.64 -2.14
C GLY A 295 -13.53 2.49 -3.14
N THR A 296 -12.51 2.48 -4.00
CA THR A 296 -12.40 1.45 -5.05
C THR A 296 -12.11 0.04 -4.52
N CYS A 297 -11.69 -0.08 -3.26
CA CYS A 297 -11.36 -1.31 -2.57
C CYS A 297 -12.47 -1.77 -1.61
N HIS A 298 -13.66 -1.14 -1.64
CA HIS A 298 -14.69 -1.34 -0.61
C HIS A 298 -15.17 -2.79 -0.45
N ALA A 299 -15.00 -3.62 -1.48
CA ALA A 299 -15.25 -5.06 -1.41
C ALA A 299 -14.46 -5.77 -0.28
N LEU A 300 -13.39 -5.17 0.23
CA LEU A 300 -12.56 -5.69 1.31
C LEU A 300 -12.99 -5.22 2.72
N ALA A 301 -14.04 -4.41 2.85
CA ALA A 301 -14.44 -3.82 4.13
C ALA A 301 -14.80 -4.84 5.22
N ASN A 302 -15.26 -6.03 4.83
CA ASN A 302 -15.80 -7.05 5.74
C ASN A 302 -14.84 -8.21 6.05
N MET A 303 -13.52 -8.01 5.90
CA MET A 303 -12.53 -9.08 6.11
C MET A 303 -12.27 -9.42 7.59
N GLY A 304 -12.87 -8.70 8.54
CA GLY A 304 -12.70 -8.94 9.98
C GLY A 304 -11.37 -8.42 10.56
N TYR A 305 -10.62 -7.64 9.77
CA TYR A 305 -9.42 -6.93 10.19
C TYR A 305 -9.28 -5.62 9.40
N SER A 306 -8.56 -4.66 9.97
CA SER A 306 -8.25 -3.39 9.29
C SER A 306 -7.27 -3.63 8.14
N SER A 307 -7.56 -3.08 6.97
CA SER A 307 -6.72 -3.16 5.78
C SER A 307 -6.66 -1.81 5.06
N ALA A 308 -5.58 -1.60 4.32
CA ALA A 308 -5.30 -0.42 3.54
C ALA A 308 -4.59 -0.87 2.25
N GLY A 309 -5.00 -0.35 1.10
CA GLY A 309 -4.50 -0.76 -0.21
C GLY A 309 -4.68 0.30 -1.27
#